data_AF-A0A1V6LPJ2-F1
#
_entry.id   AF-A0A1V6LPJ2-F1
#
_cell.length_a   1.000
_cell.length_b   1.000
_cell.length_c   1.000
_cell.angle_alpha   90.00
_cell.angle_beta   90.00
_cell.angle_gamma   90.00
#
_symmetry.space_group_name_H-M   'P 1'
#
loop_
_entity.id
_entity.type
_entity.pdbx_description
1 polymer ?
#
loop_
_entity_poly.entity_id
_entity_poly.type
_entity_poly.pdbx_seq_one_letter_code
_entity_poly.pdbx_strand_id
1 'polypeptide(L)'
;MNNIFTLPLLIFCLFVYSINTNELNNQNETAYEKNLNIATEYFLSKQDIPLDILVRLVPKDYLEFELYYRTTYPDHKMTETGFFHETTQLILEQVTSEKNNDFYLPSLKLISFADGEFAEGFIEHLELLIEMDKEKFCNSINGKEYVKHNPIKYYSELNKCD
;
A
#
# COMPACT_ATOMS: atom_id res chain seq x y z
N MET A 1 -7.80 -18.14 -75.62
CA MET A 1 -6.95 -16.96 -75.37
C MET A 1 -7.19 -16.54 -73.94
N ASN A 2 -6.23 -16.87 -73.07
CA ASN A 2 -6.26 -16.57 -71.64
C ASN A 2 -5.91 -15.10 -71.42
N ASN A 3 -6.73 -14.37 -70.67
CA ASN A 3 -6.32 -13.09 -70.06
C ASN A 3 -6.63 -13.16 -68.57
N ILE A 4 -5.63 -13.58 -67.80
CA ILE A 4 -5.57 -13.42 -66.35
C ILE A 4 -4.83 -12.10 -66.14
N PHE A 5 -5.56 -11.05 -65.75
CA PHE A 5 -4.92 -9.84 -65.21
C PHE A 5 -4.78 -10.02 -63.71
N THR A 6 -3.54 -10.27 -63.31
CA THR A 6 -3.07 -10.40 -61.93
C THR A 6 -3.13 -9.04 -61.22
N LEU A 7 -3.88 -8.99 -60.12
CA LEU A 7 -3.92 -7.88 -59.17
C LEU A 7 -2.65 -7.95 -58.28
N PRO A 8 -1.86 -6.87 -58.10
CA PRO A 8 -0.81 -6.88 -57.10
C PRO A 8 -1.44 -6.57 -55.74
N LEU A 9 -1.61 -7.60 -54.92
CA LEU A 9 -1.95 -7.46 -53.50
C LEU A 9 -0.70 -6.89 -52.79
N LEU A 10 -0.59 -5.56 -52.71
CA LEU A 10 0.39 -4.89 -51.86
C LEU A 10 -0.07 -5.02 -50.41
N ILE A 11 0.30 -6.15 -49.79
CA ILE A 11 0.21 -6.35 -48.34
C ILE A 11 1.27 -5.43 -47.72
N PHE A 12 0.85 -4.24 -47.31
CA PHE A 12 1.62 -3.40 -46.41
C PHE A 12 1.65 -4.12 -45.06
N CYS A 13 2.67 -4.96 -44.84
CA CYS A 13 2.97 -5.48 -43.52
C CYS A 13 3.36 -4.29 -42.64
N LEU A 14 2.38 -3.77 -41.92
CA LEU A 14 2.60 -2.99 -40.71
C LEU A 14 3.26 -3.93 -39.69
N PHE A 15 4.57 -4.12 -39.80
CA PHE A 15 5.37 -4.51 -38.65
C PHE A 15 5.36 -3.32 -37.69
N VAL A 16 4.28 -3.21 -36.93
CA VAL A 16 4.32 -2.55 -35.64
C VAL A 16 5.29 -3.40 -34.83
N TYR A 17 6.53 -2.94 -34.72
CA TYR A 17 7.38 -3.38 -33.64
C TYR A 17 6.62 -3.03 -32.37
N SER A 18 5.99 -4.04 -31.76
CA SER A 18 5.68 -4.00 -30.34
C SER A 18 7.01 -3.84 -29.63
N ILE A 19 7.39 -2.58 -29.43
CA ILE A 19 8.40 -2.19 -28.46
C ILE A 19 7.92 -2.83 -27.17
N ASN A 20 8.71 -3.77 -26.67
CA ASN A 20 8.55 -4.38 -25.37
C ASN A 20 8.77 -3.26 -24.34
N THR A 21 7.74 -2.47 -24.05
CA THR A 21 7.81 -1.32 -23.13
C THR A 21 7.91 -1.74 -21.67
N ASN A 22 7.81 -3.04 -21.37
CA ASN A 22 7.90 -3.55 -19.99
C ASN A 22 9.32 -3.57 -19.43
N GLU A 23 10.37 -3.51 -20.27
CA GLU A 23 11.77 -3.60 -19.79
C GLU A 23 12.46 -2.25 -19.54
N LEU A 24 11.86 -1.12 -19.96
CA LEU A 24 12.54 0.19 -19.88
C LEU A 24 12.25 1.00 -18.60
N ASN A 25 11.28 0.59 -17.76
CA ASN A 25 10.86 1.39 -16.59
C ASN A 25 11.56 1.03 -15.26
N ASN A 26 12.34 -0.04 -15.19
CA ASN A 26 12.87 -0.57 -13.92
C ASN A 26 14.10 0.16 -13.34
N GLN A 27 14.59 1.23 -13.97
CA GLN A 27 15.83 1.91 -13.51
C GLN A 27 15.61 3.01 -12.46
N ASN A 28 14.38 3.51 -12.26
CA ASN A 28 14.09 4.60 -11.33
C ASN A 28 13.14 4.25 -10.18
N GLU A 29 12.76 2.98 -10.06
CA GLU A 29 11.82 2.55 -9.03
C GLU A 29 12.46 2.54 -7.64
N THR A 30 11.80 3.22 -6.70
CA THR A 30 12.21 3.25 -5.29
C THR A 30 12.09 1.87 -4.65
N ALA A 31 12.79 1.65 -3.52
CA ALA A 31 12.63 0.42 -2.76
C ALA A 31 11.18 0.20 -2.29
N TYR A 32 10.44 1.28 -2.04
CA TYR A 32 9.04 1.21 -1.63
C TYR A 32 8.13 0.78 -2.76
N GLU A 33 8.25 1.39 -3.94
CA GLU A 33 7.49 0.99 -5.13
C GLU A 33 7.74 -0.48 -5.49
N LYS A 34 8.98 -0.97 -5.34
CA LYS A 34 9.28 -2.40 -5.52
C LYS A 34 8.49 -3.29 -4.58
N ASN A 35 8.41 -2.94 -3.30
CA ASN A 35 7.63 -3.71 -2.33
C ASN A 35 6.13 -3.62 -2.62
N LEU A 36 5.64 -2.45 -3.05
CA LEU A 36 4.25 -2.24 -3.46
C LEU A 36 3.88 -3.11 -4.67
N ASN A 37 4.77 -3.20 -5.66
CA ASN A 37 4.60 -4.04 -6.83
C ASN A 37 4.64 -5.53 -6.47
N ILE A 38 5.58 -5.97 -5.63
CA ILE A 38 5.63 -7.35 -5.15
C ILE A 38 4.32 -7.71 -4.41
N ALA A 39 3.86 -6.85 -3.50
CA ALA A 39 2.60 -7.09 -2.79
C ALA A 39 1.40 -7.14 -3.75
N THR A 40 1.39 -6.28 -4.77
CA THR A 40 0.38 -6.28 -5.83
C THR A 40 0.36 -7.60 -6.60
N GLU A 41 1.52 -8.18 -6.91
CA GLU A 41 1.61 -9.48 -7.57
C GLU A 41 1.02 -10.61 -6.72
N TYR A 42 1.36 -10.66 -5.43
CA TYR A 42 0.73 -11.61 -4.49
C TYR A 42 -0.78 -11.42 -4.42
N PHE A 43 -1.22 -10.18 -4.25
CA PHE A 43 -2.64 -9.83 -4.12
C PHE A 43 -3.46 -10.22 -5.37
N LEU A 44 -3.01 -9.83 -6.57
CA LEU A 44 -3.69 -10.13 -7.82
C LEU A 44 -3.68 -11.63 -8.15
N SER A 45 -2.64 -12.35 -7.72
CA SER A 45 -2.57 -13.80 -7.85
C SER A 45 -3.35 -14.56 -6.77
N LYS A 46 -4.02 -13.84 -5.85
CA LYS A 46 -4.77 -14.40 -4.72
C LYS A 46 -3.92 -15.31 -3.83
N GLN A 47 -2.65 -14.97 -3.69
CA GLN A 47 -1.72 -15.62 -2.78
C GLN A 47 -1.57 -14.78 -1.51
N ASP A 48 -1.29 -15.45 -0.40
CA ASP A 48 -0.99 -14.76 0.86
C ASP A 48 0.27 -13.89 0.69
N ILE A 49 0.15 -12.62 1.08
CA ILE A 49 1.29 -11.70 1.06
C ILE A 49 2.20 -12.06 2.24
N PRO A 50 3.50 -12.34 2.01
CA PRO A 50 4.43 -12.63 3.09
C PRO A 50 4.50 -11.51 4.13
N LEU A 51 4.63 -11.86 5.42
CA LEU A 51 4.63 -10.89 6.52
C LEU A 51 5.73 -9.83 6.37
N ASP A 52 6.91 -10.21 5.90
CA ASP A 52 8.02 -9.30 5.65
C ASP A 52 7.74 -8.33 4.50
N ILE A 53 6.88 -8.70 3.55
CA ILE A 53 6.38 -7.80 2.51
C ILE A 53 5.32 -6.87 3.09
N LEU A 54 4.37 -7.38 3.90
CA LEU A 54 3.35 -6.54 4.56
C LEU A 54 3.98 -5.46 5.45
N VAL A 55 5.00 -5.78 6.25
CA VAL A 55 5.72 -4.76 7.05
C VAL A 55 6.36 -3.71 6.15
N ARG A 56 6.89 -4.13 5.00
CA ARG A 56 7.52 -3.23 4.01
C ARG A 56 6.53 -2.39 3.20
N LEU A 57 5.22 -2.66 3.31
CA LEU A 57 4.17 -1.77 2.80
C LEU A 57 3.85 -0.63 3.76
N VAL A 58 4.33 -0.64 5.00
CA VAL A 58 4.09 0.48 5.90
C VAL A 58 4.95 1.68 5.47
N PRO A 59 4.34 2.80 5.07
CA PRO A 59 5.07 3.95 4.58
C PRO A 59 6.02 4.53 5.61
N LYS A 60 7.16 5.09 5.16
CA LYS A 60 8.08 5.81 6.03
C LYS A 60 7.80 7.30 6.17
N ASP A 61 7.15 7.88 5.18
CA ASP A 61 6.84 9.29 5.06
C ASP A 61 5.57 9.48 4.22
N TYR A 62 5.11 10.72 4.10
CA TYR A 62 3.91 11.04 3.34
C TYR A 62 4.06 10.78 1.83
N LEU A 63 5.27 10.79 1.29
CA LEU A 63 5.49 10.47 -0.13
C LEU A 63 5.21 8.98 -0.39
N GLU A 64 5.72 8.10 0.48
CA GLU A 64 5.40 6.67 0.40
C GLU A 64 3.92 6.40 0.70
N PHE A 65 3.31 7.14 1.62
CA PHE A 65 1.88 7.00 1.92
C PHE A 65 1.03 7.42 0.71
N GLU A 66 1.38 8.52 0.04
CA GLU A 66 0.69 8.95 -1.18
C GLU A 66 0.81 7.91 -2.30
N LEU A 67 1.99 7.29 -2.47
CA LEU A 67 2.17 6.20 -3.44
C LEU A 67 1.25 5.01 -3.16
N TYR A 68 1.11 4.62 -1.89
CA TYR A 68 0.23 3.54 -1.47
C TYR A 68 -1.25 3.92 -1.61
N TYR A 69 -1.62 5.12 -1.17
CA TYR A 69 -2.98 5.62 -1.23
C TYR A 69 -3.46 5.87 -2.66
N ARG A 70 -2.57 6.25 -3.58
CA ARG A 70 -2.87 6.37 -5.03
C ARG A 70 -3.42 5.09 -5.64
N THR A 71 -3.22 3.93 -4.99
CA THR A 71 -3.84 2.67 -5.43
C THR A 71 -5.37 2.68 -5.36
N THR A 72 -5.97 3.69 -4.72
CA THR A 72 -7.42 3.95 -4.66
C THR A 72 -7.94 4.91 -5.75
N TYR A 73 -7.04 5.54 -6.53
CA TYR A 73 -7.44 6.58 -7.48
C TYR A 73 -8.07 5.99 -8.75
N PRO A 74 -9.09 6.63 -9.36
CA PRO A 74 -9.82 6.04 -10.50
C PRO A 74 -8.95 5.65 -11.71
N ASP A 75 -7.78 6.26 -11.86
CA ASP A 75 -6.82 5.98 -12.94
C ASP A 75 -5.81 4.87 -12.58
N HIS A 76 -5.85 4.34 -11.36
CA HIS A 76 -4.98 3.28 -10.90
C HIS A 76 -5.63 1.90 -11.05
N LYS A 77 -4.87 0.93 -11.60
CA LYS A 77 -5.36 -0.44 -11.86
C LYS A 77 -5.86 -1.19 -10.61
N MET A 78 -5.37 -0.79 -9.43
CA MET A 78 -5.69 -1.46 -8.17
C MET A 78 -6.99 -0.97 -7.52
N THR A 79 -7.58 0.12 -8.00
CA THR A 79 -8.77 0.72 -7.41
C THR A 79 -9.97 -0.21 -7.40
N GLU A 80 -10.12 -1.01 -8.45
CA GLU A 80 -11.22 -1.99 -8.58
C GLU A 80 -11.05 -3.21 -7.66
N THR A 81 -9.88 -3.35 -7.02
CA THR A 81 -9.49 -4.57 -6.33
C THR A 81 -9.57 -4.47 -4.81
N GLY A 82 -9.76 -3.27 -4.25
CA GLY A 82 -9.77 -3.06 -2.80
C GLY A 82 -8.38 -3.15 -2.13
N PHE A 83 -7.30 -3.29 -2.91
CA PHE A 83 -5.94 -3.51 -2.43
C PHE A 83 -5.56 -2.67 -1.21
N PHE A 84 -5.67 -1.34 -1.30
CA PHE A 84 -5.32 -0.44 -0.19
C PHE A 84 -6.04 -0.80 1.11
N HIS A 85 -7.34 -1.07 1.05
CA HIS A 85 -8.14 -1.37 2.23
C HIS A 85 -7.80 -2.74 2.79
N GLU A 86 -7.69 -3.75 1.92
CA GLU A 86 -7.38 -5.12 2.34
C GLU A 86 -5.98 -5.25 2.92
N THR A 87 -4.95 -4.66 2.29
CA THR A 87 -3.59 -4.72 2.82
C THR A 87 -3.41 -3.88 4.08
N THR A 88 -4.14 -2.77 4.21
CA THR A 88 -4.18 -1.99 5.46
C THR A 88 -4.81 -2.83 6.58
N GLN A 89 -5.93 -3.48 6.31
CA GLN A 89 -6.58 -4.37 7.28
C GLN A 89 -5.65 -5.51 7.69
N LEU A 90 -5.01 -6.19 6.74
CA LEU A 90 -4.04 -7.26 7.03
C LEU A 90 -2.92 -6.79 7.96
N ILE A 91 -2.38 -5.58 7.76
CA ILE A 91 -1.33 -5.01 8.62
C ILE A 91 -1.85 -4.74 10.04
N LEU A 92 -3.06 -4.23 10.19
CA LEU A 92 -3.62 -3.88 11.49
C LEU A 92 -4.07 -5.13 12.28
N GLU A 93 -4.65 -6.12 11.58
CA GLU A 93 -5.10 -7.39 12.15
C GLU A 93 -3.95 -8.25 12.69
N GLN A 94 -2.73 -8.08 12.17
CA GLN A 94 -1.55 -8.72 12.76
C GLN A 94 -1.40 -8.39 14.25
N VAL A 95 -1.78 -7.19 14.68
CA VAL A 95 -1.65 -6.80 16.09
C VAL A 95 -2.93 -7.08 16.86
N THR A 96 -4.09 -6.75 16.29
CA THR A 96 -5.37 -6.81 16.98
C THR A 96 -5.93 -8.23 17.08
N SER A 97 -5.79 -9.04 16.04
CA SER A 97 -6.30 -10.42 15.98
C SER A 97 -5.20 -11.45 16.23
N GLU A 98 -4.09 -11.38 15.48
CA GLU A 98 -3.01 -12.39 15.52
C GLU A 98 -2.04 -12.20 16.70
N LYS A 99 -2.13 -11.07 17.41
CA LYS A 99 -1.26 -10.71 18.55
C LYS A 99 0.24 -10.74 18.19
N ASN A 100 0.56 -10.46 16.94
CA ASN A 100 1.91 -10.36 16.42
C ASN A 100 2.53 -9.00 16.77
N ASN A 101 3.41 -9.01 17.79
CA ASN A 101 4.05 -7.80 18.29
C ASN A 101 4.99 -7.12 17.29
N ASP A 102 5.48 -7.84 16.27
CA ASP A 102 6.37 -7.29 15.25
C ASP A 102 5.66 -6.21 14.41
N PHE A 103 4.33 -6.27 14.34
CA PHE A 103 3.50 -5.30 13.65
C PHE A 103 3.06 -4.12 14.52
N TYR A 104 3.32 -4.13 15.84
CA TYR A 104 2.81 -3.09 16.73
C TYR A 104 3.25 -1.67 16.33
N LEU A 105 4.56 -1.46 16.13
CA LEU A 105 5.09 -0.17 15.67
C LEU A 105 4.72 0.13 14.20
N PRO A 106 4.82 -0.83 13.26
CA PRO A 106 4.30 -0.66 11.90
C PRO A 106 2.83 -0.18 11.86
N SER A 107 1.93 -0.76 12.65
CA SER A 107 0.52 -0.37 12.71
C SER A 107 0.35 1.04 13.25
N LEU A 108 1.02 1.41 14.36
CA LEU A 108 0.96 2.79 14.88
C LEU A 108 1.48 3.83 13.88
N LYS A 109 2.53 3.46 13.12
CA LYS A 109 3.09 4.32 12.08
C LYS A 109 2.10 4.47 10.91
N LEU A 110 1.51 3.38 10.45
CA LEU A 110 0.50 3.40 9.39
C LEU A 110 -0.70 4.28 9.81
N ILE A 111 -1.19 4.11 11.04
CA ILE A 111 -2.26 4.92 11.64
C ILE A 111 -1.90 6.41 11.69
N SER A 112 -0.65 6.77 11.89
CA SER A 112 -0.24 8.18 11.96
C SER A 112 -0.41 8.97 10.67
N PHE A 113 -0.66 8.29 9.54
CA PHE A 113 -0.97 8.94 8.26
C PHE A 113 -2.47 9.12 8.02
N ALA A 114 -3.34 8.54 8.85
CA ALA A 114 -4.78 8.66 8.72
C ALA A 114 -5.24 10.08 9.08
N ASP A 115 -5.61 10.86 8.07
CA ASP A 115 -6.19 12.19 8.24
C ASP A 115 -7.50 12.31 7.43
N GLY A 116 -8.46 13.07 7.95
CA GLY A 116 -9.72 13.38 7.28
C GLY A 116 -10.60 12.15 6.98
N GLU A 117 -10.88 11.94 5.69
CA GLU A 117 -11.88 10.98 5.15
C GLU A 117 -11.58 9.51 5.51
N PHE A 118 -10.34 9.19 5.86
CA PHE A 118 -9.88 7.81 6.12
C PHE A 118 -9.73 7.49 7.60
N ALA A 119 -10.16 8.39 8.49
CA ALA A 119 -9.85 8.27 9.90
C ALA A 119 -10.61 7.14 10.60
N GLU A 120 -11.83 6.81 10.18
CA GLU A 120 -12.72 5.90 10.94
C GLU A 120 -12.11 4.52 11.18
N GLY A 121 -11.72 3.79 10.12
CA GLY A 121 -11.13 2.45 10.27
C GLY A 121 -9.77 2.44 10.97
N PHE A 122 -8.98 3.51 10.85
CA PHE A 122 -7.69 3.62 11.54
C PHE A 122 -7.85 4.01 13.01
N ILE A 123 -8.84 4.84 13.33
CA ILE A 123 -9.18 5.25 14.70
C ILE A 123 -9.68 4.04 15.49
N GLU A 124 -10.58 3.23 14.93
CA GLU A 124 -11.09 2.02 15.63
C GLU A 124 -9.94 1.08 16.02
N HIS A 125 -8.98 0.86 15.13
CA HIS A 125 -7.80 0.05 15.44
C HIS A 125 -6.89 0.73 16.47
N LEU A 126 -6.71 2.05 16.41
CA LEU A 126 -5.93 2.79 17.39
C LEU A 126 -6.54 2.67 18.79
N GLU A 127 -7.85 2.85 18.90
CA GLU A 127 -8.59 2.69 20.15
C GLU A 127 -8.40 1.28 20.71
N LEU A 128 -8.56 0.25 19.89
CA LEU A 128 -8.35 -1.12 20.29
C LEU A 128 -6.91 -1.38 20.77
N LEU A 129 -5.90 -0.84 20.09
CA LEU A 129 -4.50 -0.96 20.51
C LEU A 129 -4.23 -0.32 21.87
N ILE A 130 -4.88 0.82 22.16
CA ILE A 130 -4.78 1.53 23.44
C ILE A 130 -5.52 0.76 24.54
N GLU A 131 -6.71 0.24 24.27
CA GLU A 131 -7.50 -0.55 25.22
C GLU A 131 -6.81 -1.86 25.58
N MET A 132 -6.15 -2.50 24.62
CA MET A 132 -5.40 -3.73 24.84
C MET A 132 -4.23 -3.53 25.82
N ASP A 133 -3.45 -2.46 25.65
CA ASP A 133 -2.31 -2.14 26.52
C ASP A 133 -1.93 -0.66 26.41
N LYS A 134 -2.54 0.15 27.27
CA LYS A 134 -2.32 1.60 27.32
C LYS A 134 -0.87 1.97 27.63
N GLU A 135 -0.22 1.23 28.54
CA GLU A 135 1.16 1.50 28.93
C GLU A 135 2.11 1.25 27.75
N LYS A 136 1.92 0.14 27.05
CA LYS A 136 2.67 -0.17 25.83
C LYS A 136 2.43 0.87 24.74
N PHE A 137 1.21 1.37 24.55
CA PHE A 137 0.94 2.45 23.62
C PHE A 137 1.78 3.69 23.96
N CYS A 138 1.68 4.20 25.19
CA CYS A 138 2.43 5.38 25.62
C CYS A 138 3.95 5.18 25.49
N ASN A 139 4.47 4.02 25.91
CA ASN A 139 5.89 3.70 25.79
C ASN A 139 6.36 3.61 24.33
N SER A 140 5.51 3.12 23.43
CA SER A 140 5.86 2.88 22.02
C SER A 140 5.89 4.16 21.18
N ILE A 141 5.09 5.17 21.52
CA ILE A 141 5.05 6.45 20.82
C ILE A 141 6.10 7.45 21.36
N ASN A 142 6.70 7.17 22.52
CA ASN A 142 7.69 8.06 23.12
C ASN A 142 8.93 8.21 22.22
N GLY A 143 9.35 9.46 21.99
CA GLY A 143 10.47 9.80 21.13
C GLY A 143 10.24 9.58 19.63
N LYS A 144 9.00 9.30 19.20
CA LYS A 144 8.67 9.08 17.78
C LYS A 144 8.16 10.37 17.14
N GLU A 145 8.58 10.63 15.91
CA GLU A 145 8.17 11.85 15.19
C GLU A 145 6.65 11.89 14.97
N TYR A 146 6.07 10.75 14.63
CA TYR A 146 4.65 10.61 14.34
C TYR A 146 3.71 10.86 15.53
N VAL A 147 4.24 11.01 16.76
CA VAL A 147 3.44 11.44 17.93
C VAL A 147 2.84 12.83 17.76
N LYS A 148 3.42 13.64 16.86
CA LYS A 148 2.96 15.00 16.58
C LYS A 148 1.81 15.04 15.56
N HIS A 149 1.51 13.91 14.92
CA HIS A 149 0.49 13.81 13.88
C HIS A 149 -0.81 13.26 14.47
N ASN A 150 -1.95 13.76 13.97
CA ASN A 150 -3.23 13.10 14.25
C ASN A 150 -3.29 11.76 13.49
N PRO A 151 -3.94 10.72 14.04
CA PRO A 151 -4.68 10.72 15.31
C PRO A 151 -3.80 10.44 16.54
N ILE A 152 -2.52 10.05 16.37
CA ILE A 152 -1.64 9.67 17.49
C ILE A 152 -1.51 10.77 18.54
N LYS A 153 -1.34 12.02 18.11
CA LYS A 153 -1.26 13.19 18.99
C LYS A 153 -2.48 13.27 19.90
N TYR A 154 -3.68 13.28 19.32
CA TYR A 154 -4.93 13.38 20.05
C TYR A 154 -5.05 12.29 21.12
N TYR A 155 -4.78 11.03 20.75
CA TYR A 155 -4.89 9.92 21.70
C TYR A 155 -3.78 9.92 22.75
N SER A 156 -2.58 10.42 22.44
CA SER A 156 -1.50 10.59 23.43
C SER A 156 -1.87 11.60 24.52
N GLU A 157 -2.48 12.73 24.12
CA GLU A 157 -2.93 13.79 25.03
C GLU A 157 -4.13 13.30 25.87
N LEU A 158 -5.09 12.63 25.24
CA LEU A 158 -6.25 12.03 25.91
C LEU A 158 -5.83 11.03 26.99
N ASN A 159 -4.78 10.25 26.72
CA ASN A 159 -4.31 9.19 27.60
C ASN A 159 -3.27 9.63 28.63
N LYS A 160 -2.78 10.87 28.55
CA LYS A 160 -1.70 11.40 29.41
C LYS A 160 -0.44 10.54 29.33
N CYS A 161 0.02 10.29 28.10
CA CYS A 161 1.31 9.66 27.87
C CYS A 161 2.42 10.70 28.17
N ASP A 162 2.87 10.75 29.43
CA ASP A 162 3.94 11.63 29.92
C ASP A 162 5.34 11.01 29.74
#